data_AF-A0A519UXC5-F1
#
_entry.id   AF-A0A519UXC5-F1
#
_cell.length_a   1.000
_cell.length_b   1.000
_cell.length_c   1.000
_cell.angle_alpha   90.00
_cell.angle_beta   90.00
_cell.angle_gamma   90.00
#
_symmetry.space_group_name_H-M   'P 1'
#
loop_
_entity.id
_entity.type
_entity.pdbx_description
1 polymer ?
#
loop_
_entity_poly.entity_id
_entity_poly.type
_entity_poly.pdbx_seq_one_letter_code
_entity_poly.pdbx_strand_id
1 'polypeptide(L)' 'MIAENTQTQMRKGILEYCVLLIISRGEIYASDIIAELKQAKLLV' A
#
# COMPACT_ATOMS: atom_id res chain seq x y z
N MET A 1 2.93 10.98 20.84
CA MET A 1 3.80 9.79 20.97
C MET A 1 3.12 8.46 20.64
N ILE A 2 2.25 7.85 21.48
CA ILE A 2 1.66 6.53 21.13
C ILE A 2 0.70 6.63 19.93
N ALA A 3 -0.22 7.59 19.93
CA ALA A 3 -1.21 7.74 18.86
C ALA A 3 -0.60 8.03 17.48
N GLU A 4 0.50 8.80 17.41
CA GLU A 4 1.23 9.08 16.16
C GLU A 4 1.94 7.82 15.64
N ASN A 5 2.55 7.05 16.54
CA ASN A 5 3.15 5.77 16.19
C ASN A 5 2.09 4.79 15.69
N THR A 6 0.95 4.69 16.38
CA THR A 6 -0.19 3.87 15.94
C THR A 6 -0.68 4.31 14.56
N GLN A 7 -0.87 5.61 14.31
CA GLN A 7 -1.30 6.11 13.01
C GLN A 7 -0.29 5.76 11.91
N THR A 8 1.00 5.87 12.20
CA THR A 8 2.07 5.50 11.25
C THR A 8 2.03 4.00 10.94
N GLN A 9 1.87 3.14 11.94
CA GLN A 9 1.77 1.69 11.72
C GLN A 9 0.51 1.31 10.95
N MET A 10 -0.63 1.93 11.25
CA MET A 10 -1.88 1.69 10.52
C MET A 10 -1.73 2.07 9.04
N ARG A 11 -1.07 3.19 8.73
CA ARG A 11 -0.79 3.58 7.33
C ARG A 11 0.09 2.55 6.62
N LYS A 12 1.13 2.03 7.29
CA LYS A 12 1.98 0.96 6.73
C LYS A 12 1.19 -0.31 6.46
N GLY A 13 0.42 -0.77 7.45
CA GLY A 13 -0.38 -1.99 7.32
C GLY A 13 -1.43 -1.91 6.22
N ILE A 14 -2.08 -0.75 6.04
CA ILE A 14 -3.01 -0.53 4.92
C ILE A 14 -2.28 -0.63 3.58
N LEU A 15 -1.10 -0.02 3.46
CA LEU A 15 -0.33 -0.06 2.21
C LEU A 15 0.14 -1.49 1.87
N GLU A 16 0.62 -2.24 2.86
CA GLU A 16 0.98 -3.65 2.73
C GLU A 16 -0.22 -4.50 2.29
N TYR A 17 -1.39 -4.28 2.91
CA TYR A 17 -2.63 -4.94 2.50
C TYR A 17 -3.01 -4.63 1.05
N CYS A 18 -2.90 -3.36 0.62
CA CYS A 18 -3.18 -2.99 -0.77
C CYS A 18 -2.20 -3.66 -1.75
N VAL A 19 -0.92 -3.78 -1.40
CA VAL A 19 0.07 -4.49 -2.23
C VAL A 19 -0.29 -5.98 -2.34
N LEU A 20 -0.62 -6.64 -1.23
CA LEU A 20 -1.06 -8.04 -1.22
C LEU A 20 -2.34 -8.25 -2.04
N LEU A 21 -3.29 -7.33 -1.93
CA LEU A 21 -4.53 -7.35 -2.72
C LEU A 21 -4.24 -7.26 -4.23
N ILE A 22 -3.29 -6.42 -4.64
CA ILE A 22 -2.88 -6.32 -6.05
C ILE A 22 -2.22 -7.62 -6.51
N ILE A 23 -1.26 -8.16 -5.74
CA ILE A 23 -0.56 -9.42 -6.05
C ILE A 23 -1.55 -10.60 -6.11
N SER A 24 -2.62 -10.59 -5.31
CA SER A 24 -3.64 -11.65 -5.32
C SER A 24 -4.36 -11.81 -6.66
N ARG A 25 -4.27 -10.81 -7.56
CA ARG A 25 -4.90 -10.83 -8.89
C ARG A 25 -4.06 -11.61 -9.92
N GLY A 26 -2.80 -11.92 -9.62
CA GLY A 26 -1.89 -12.65 -10.50
C GLY A 26 -0.47 -12.08 -10.49
N GLU A 27 0.39 -12.66 -11.33
CA GLU A 27 1.75 -12.15 -11.53
C GLU A 27 1.72 -10.71 -12.04
N ILE A 28 2.46 -9.84 -11.37
CA ILE A 28 2.50 -8.41 -11.67
C ILE A 28 3.88 -7.85 -11.33
N TYR A 29 4.35 -6.89 -12.13
CA TYR A 29 5.63 -6.23 -11.86
C TYR A 29 5.46 -5.14 -10.79
N ALA A 30 6.53 -4.89 -10.04
CA ALA A 30 6.56 -3.83 -9.04
C ALA A 30 6.25 -2.43 -9.61
N SER A 31 6.62 -2.17 -10.86
CA SER A 31 6.29 -0.92 -11.57
C SER A 31 4.78 -0.72 -11.70
N ASP A 32 4.05 -1.78 -12.00
CA ASP A 32 2.60 -1.74 -12.20
C ASP A 32 1.88 -1.60 -10.86
N ILE A 33 2.36 -2.27 -9.81
CA ILE A 33 1.90 -2.05 -8.42
C ILE A 33 2.04 -0.57 -8.04
N ILE A 34 3.21 0.04 -8.29
CA ILE A 34 3.44 1.45 -7.98
C ILE A 34 2.50 2.36 -8.80
N ALA A 35 2.26 2.05 -10.07
CA ALA A 35 1.34 2.79 -10.91
C ALA A 35 -0.10 2.73 -10.39
N GLU A 36 -0.60 1.55 -10.01
CA GLU A 36 -1.93 1.37 -9.40
C GLU A 36 -2.06 2.13 -8.08
N LEU A 37 -1.06 2.04 -7.20
CA LEU A 37 -1.07 2.75 -5.92
C LEU A 37 -1.05 4.27 -6.08
N LYS A 38 -0.33 4.79 -7.08
CA LYS A 38 -0.36 6.22 -7.46
C LYS A 38 -1.71 6.64 -8.02
N GLN A 39 -2.31 5.83 -8.90
CA GLN A 39 -3.66 6.09 -9.44
C GLN A 39 -4.71 6.12 -8.32
N ALA A 40 -4.57 5.26 -7.32
CA ALA A 40 -5.41 5.22 -6.12
C ALA A 40 -5.11 6.34 -5.10
N LYS A 41 -4.12 7.21 -5.36
CA LYS A 41 -3.66 8.29 -4.45
C LYS A 41 -3.18 7.79 -3.08
N LEU A 42 -2.69 6.56 -3.02
CA LEU A 42 -2.12 5.94 -1.82
C LEU A 42 -0.62 6.23 -1.67
N LEU A 43 0.04 6.57 -2.78
CA LEU A 43 1.41 7.06 -2.84
C LEU A 43 1.39 8.51 -3.35
N VAL A 44 2.20 9.37 -2.71
CA VAL A 44 2.46 10.76 -3.12
C VAL A 44 3.79 10.83 -3.85
#